data_AF-A0A976CSW5-F1
#
_entry.id   AF-A0A976CSW5-F1
#
_cell.length_a   1.000
_cell.length_b   1.000
_cell.length_c   1.000
_cell.angle_alpha   90.00
_cell.angle_beta   90.00
_cell.angle_gamma   90.00
#
_symmetry.space_group_name_H-M   'P 1'
#
loop_
_entity.id
_entity.type
_entity.pdbx_description
1 polymer ?
#
loop_
_entity_poly.entity_id
_entity_poly.type
_entity_poly.pdbx_seq_one_letter_code
_entity_poly.pdbx_strand_id
1 'polypeptide(L)'
;MRKVTADDVEKLSRGQATKARIGSRSLGHRLTQKERILFESAKKKGFLKCPASGVRKNVIRVYQLWCEAQGRAAVIVEAESETSHPE
;
A
#
# COMPACT_ATOMS: atom_id res chain seq x y z
N MET A 1 -10.77 -7.16 19.21
CA MET A 1 -10.03 -7.03 17.93
C MET A 1 -9.20 -5.75 17.98
N ARG A 2 -7.87 -5.82 17.91
CA ARG A 2 -7.02 -4.61 17.90
C ARG A 2 -7.27 -3.87 16.60
N LYS A 3 -7.89 -2.69 16.69
CA LYS A 3 -8.13 -1.82 15.54
C LYS A 3 -6.79 -1.36 14.99
N VAL A 4 -6.49 -1.73 13.76
CA VAL A 4 -5.39 -1.13 13.00
C VAL A 4 -5.70 0.36 12.89
N THR A 5 -4.74 1.23 13.19
CA THR A 5 -4.90 2.67 13.01
C THR A 5 -4.10 3.15 11.81
N ALA A 6 -4.56 4.22 11.16
CA ALA A 6 -3.82 4.81 10.05
C ALA A 6 -2.39 5.22 10.45
N ASP A 7 -2.21 5.71 11.68
CA ASP A 7 -0.90 6.07 12.25
C ASP A 7 0.04 4.85 12.37
N ASP A 8 -0.48 3.71 12.84
CA ASP A 8 0.30 2.47 12.86
C ASP A 8 0.73 2.09 11.44
N VAL A 9 -0.15 2.19 10.44
CA VAL A 9 0.21 1.85 9.06
C VAL A 9 1.27 2.79 8.48
N GLU A 10 1.19 4.08 8.79
CA GLU A 10 2.22 5.05 8.39
C GLU A 10 3.57 4.76 9.03
N LYS A 11 3.59 4.46 10.34
CA LYS A 11 4.81 4.00 11.04
C LYS A 11 5.36 2.72 10.43
N LEU A 12 4.50 1.74 10.14
CA LEU A 12 4.89 0.48 9.50
C LEU A 12 5.56 0.72 8.15
N SER A 13 4.96 1.55 7.30
CA SER A 13 5.49 1.88 5.97
C SER A 13 6.86 2.57 6.02
N ARG A 14 7.14 3.32 7.10
CA ARG A 14 8.42 3.98 7.36
C ARG A 14 9.45 3.05 8.00
N GLY A 15 9.10 1.80 8.31
CA GLY A 15 9.94 0.87 9.05
C GLY A 15 10.06 1.19 10.54
N GLN A 16 9.12 1.95 11.09
CA GLN A 16 9.05 2.26 12.51
C GLN A 16 8.23 1.21 13.27
N ALA A 17 8.55 1.04 14.56
CA ALA A 17 7.80 0.16 15.43
C ALA A 17 6.36 0.66 15.61
N THR A 18 5.39 -0.20 15.35
CA THR A 18 3.96 0.06 15.54
C THR A 18 3.49 -0.53 16.86
N LYS A 19 2.51 0.12 17.52
CA LYS A 19 1.91 -0.44 18.74
C LYS A 19 1.00 -1.62 18.40
N ALA A 20 0.35 -1.56 17.24
CA ALA A 20 -0.39 -2.70 16.70
C ALA A 20 0.58 -3.72 16.05
N ARG A 21 0.33 -5.02 16.25
CA ARG A 21 1.10 -6.12 15.64
C ARG A 21 0.72 -6.32 14.16
N ILE A 22 0.74 -5.25 13.39
CA ILE A 22 0.37 -5.21 11.98
C ILE A 22 1.55 -5.48 11.05
N GLY A 23 2.76 -5.37 11.58
CA GLY A 23 3.98 -5.83 10.92
C GLY A 23 4.13 -7.33 11.04
N SER A 24 4.37 -7.98 9.90
CA SER A 24 4.78 -9.37 9.78
C SER A 24 6.30 -9.45 9.71
N ARG A 25 6.97 -10.05 10.71
CA ARG A 25 8.46 -10.15 10.76
C ARG A 25 9.09 -10.72 9.49
N SER A 26 8.32 -11.44 8.67
CA SER A 26 8.76 -12.11 7.44
C SER A 26 8.71 -11.21 6.20
N LEU A 27 7.99 -10.08 6.22
CA LEU A 27 7.83 -9.18 5.07
C LEU A 27 8.51 -7.85 5.40
N GLY A 28 9.62 -7.53 4.73
CA GLY A 28 10.30 -6.25 4.95
C GLY A 28 9.37 -5.08 4.67
N HIS A 29 8.92 -4.36 5.70
CA HIS A 29 7.84 -3.35 5.61
C HIS A 29 8.23 -1.99 5.05
N ARG A 30 9.53 -1.77 4.85
CA ARG A 30 10.05 -0.47 4.44
C ARG A 30 9.68 -0.20 2.98
N LEU A 31 8.80 0.76 2.76
CA LEU A 31 8.51 1.26 1.42
C LEU A 31 9.69 2.11 0.92
N THR A 32 10.04 1.93 -0.34
CA THR A 32 10.94 2.84 -1.06
C THR A 32 10.23 4.17 -1.33
N GLN A 33 11.00 5.19 -1.72
CA GLN A 33 10.45 6.52 -2.01
C GLN A 33 9.36 6.49 -3.09
N LYS A 34 9.57 5.75 -4.19
CA LYS A 34 8.56 5.57 -5.25
C LYS A 34 7.25 4.96 -4.72
N GLU A 35 7.37 3.89 -3.93
CA GLU A 35 6.22 3.22 -3.33
C GLU A 35 5.46 4.13 -2.35
N ARG A 36 6.20 4.94 -1.60
CA ARG A 36 5.61 5.92 -0.69
C ARG A 36 4.83 6.99 -1.45
N ILE A 37 5.36 7.49 -2.58
CA ILE A 37 4.64 8.43 -3.45
C ILE A 37 3.34 7.80 -3.98
N LEU A 38 3.37 6.53 -4.38
CA LEU A 38 2.17 5.79 -4.79
C LEU A 38 1.17 5.68 -3.64
N PHE A 39 1.63 5.33 -2.44
CA PHE A 39 0.78 5.22 -1.25
C PHE A 39 0.16 6.55 -0.84
N GLU A 40 0.93 7.64 -0.80
CA GLU A 40 0.42 8.98 -0.49
C GLU A 40 -0.58 9.46 -1.56
N SER A 41 -0.28 9.20 -2.84
CA SER A 41 -1.22 9.44 -3.94
C SER A 41 -2.50 8.62 -3.77
N ALA A 42 -2.38 7.36 -3.34
CA ALA A 42 -3.52 6.47 -3.13
C ALA A 42 -4.40 6.91 -1.96
N LYS A 43 -3.80 7.39 -0.86
CA LYS A 43 -4.54 8.03 0.25
C LYS A 43 -5.35 9.22 -0.25
N LYS A 44 -4.75 10.07 -1.09
CA LYS A 44 -5.38 11.29 -1.61
C LYS A 44 -6.48 10.98 -2.63
N LYS A 45 -6.27 9.98 -3.48
CA LYS A 45 -7.22 9.58 -4.54
C LYS A 45 -8.30 8.63 -4.07
N GLY A 46 -8.06 7.87 -2.99
CA GLY A 46 -8.93 6.79 -2.53
C GLY A 46 -8.75 5.45 -3.25
N PHE A 47 -7.71 5.30 -4.09
CA PHE A 47 -7.36 4.04 -4.76
C PHE A 47 -5.85 3.94 -5.03
N LEU A 48 -5.30 2.74 -4.92
CA LEU A 48 -3.89 2.45 -5.23
C LEU A 48 -3.73 2.16 -6.73
N LYS A 49 -3.16 3.10 -7.48
CA LYS A 49 -2.78 2.87 -8.87
C LYS A 49 -1.44 2.12 -8.92
N CYS A 50 -1.44 0.85 -9.31
CA CYS A 50 -0.19 0.15 -9.57
C CYS A 50 0.27 0.38 -11.02
N PRO A 51 1.56 0.69 -11.21
CA PRO A 51 2.10 0.88 -12.55
C PRO A 51 2.13 -0.45 -13.32
N ALA A 52 2.15 -0.34 -14.64
CA ALA A 52 2.37 -1.41 -15.61
C ALA A 52 3.55 -2.34 -15.24
N SER A 53 4.60 -1.76 -14.67
CA SER A 53 5.80 -2.47 -14.20
C SER A 53 5.56 -3.35 -12.97
N GLY A 54 4.33 -3.37 -12.43
CA GLY A 54 3.97 -4.06 -11.20
C GLY A 54 4.32 -3.25 -9.94
N VAL A 55 3.61 -3.55 -8.84
CA VAL A 55 3.90 -3.01 -7.51
C VAL A 55 4.21 -4.16 -6.56
N ARG A 56 5.09 -3.92 -5.58
CA ARG A 56 5.37 -4.91 -4.55
C ARG A 56 4.10 -5.19 -3.74
N LYS A 57 3.85 -6.47 -3.46
CA LYS A 57 2.74 -6.95 -2.61
C LYS A 57 2.67 -6.23 -1.25
N ASN A 58 3.80 -5.75 -0.78
CA ASN A 58 3.93 -5.03 0.48
C ASN A 58 3.20 -3.67 0.46
N VAL A 59 3.26 -2.92 -0.66
CA VAL A 59 2.51 -1.66 -0.82
C VAL A 59 1.01 -1.93 -0.81
N ILE A 60 0.59 -2.96 -1.55
CA ILE A 60 -0.81 -3.39 -1.60
C ILE A 60 -1.28 -3.74 -0.20
N ARG A 61 -0.49 -4.51 0.55
CA ARG A 61 -0.81 -4.90 1.92
C ARG A 61 -0.90 -3.69 2.86
N VAL A 62 0.06 -2.77 2.80
CA VAL A 62 0.05 -1.52 3.57
C VAL A 62 -1.20 -0.70 3.24
N TYR A 63 -1.56 -0.59 1.96
CA TYR A 63 -2.76 0.11 1.52
C TYR A 63 -4.05 -0.54 2.00
N GLN A 64 -4.15 -1.87 1.93
CA GLN A 64 -5.27 -2.63 2.48
C GLN A 64 -5.44 -2.40 3.98
N LEU A 65 -4.33 -2.45 4.74
CA LEU A 65 -4.34 -2.17 6.18
C LEU A 65 -4.77 -0.74 6.48
N TRP A 66 -4.36 0.23 5.66
CA TRP A 66 -4.79 1.61 5.80
C TRP A 66 -6.30 1.77 5.55
N CYS A 67 -6.82 1.12 4.51
CA CYS A 67 -8.26 1.10 4.23
C CYS A 67 -9.06 0.40 5.34
N GLU A 68 -8.59 -0.74 5.84
CA GLU A 68 -9.19 -1.45 6.97
C GLU A 68 -9.21 -0.58 8.23
N ALA A 69 -8.12 0.15 8.50
CA ALA A 69 -8.03 1.11 9.60
C ALA A 69 -9.02 2.28 9.48
N GLN A 70 -9.36 2.66 8.26
CA GLN A 70 -10.35 3.70 7.96
C GLN A 70 -11.78 3.14 7.85
N GLY A 71 -11.96 1.81 7.90
CA GLY A 71 -13.24 1.16 7.64
C GLY A 71 -13.73 1.33 6.19
N ARG A 72 -12.81 1.40 5.22
CA ARG A 72 -13.10 1.59 3.79
C ARG A 72 -12.64 0.39 2.97
N ALA A 73 -13.22 0.21 1.79
CA ALA A 73 -12.77 -0.78 0.82
C ALA A 73 -11.42 -0.35 0.20
N ALA A 74 -10.50 -1.30 0.03
CA ALA A 74 -9.24 -1.06 -0.64
C ALA A 74 -9.40 -1.23 -2.15
N VAL A 75 -9.40 -0.11 -2.90
CA VAL A 75 -9.48 -0.13 -4.36
C VAL A 75 -8.08 -0.14 -4.95
N ILE A 76 -7.76 -1.16 -5.73
CA ILE A 76 -6.47 -1.31 -6.40
C ILE A 76 -6.74 -1.25 -7.90
N VAL A 77 -6.10 -0.31 -8.58
CA VAL A 77 -6.25 -0.09 -10.02
C VAL A 77 -4.95 -0.48 -10.69
N GLU A 78 -5.00 -1.54 -11.49
CA GLU A 78 -3.86 -1.97 -12.29
C GLU A 78 -3.80 -1.14 -13.56
N ALA A 79 -2.67 -0.49 -13.80
CA ALA A 79 -2.43 0.12 -15.11
C ALA A 79 -2.18 -1.02 -16.08
N GLU A 80 -3.18 -1.33 -16.91
CA GLU A 80 -2.98 -2.20 -18.06
C GLU A 80 -1.86 -1.61 -18.92
N SER A 81 -0.77 -2.35 -19.03
CA SER A 81 0.21 -2.09 -20.07
C SER A 81 -0.50 -2.45 -21.35
N GLU A 82 -0.97 -1.45 -22.09
CA GLU A 82 -1.37 -1.67 -23.47
C GLU A 82 -0.11 -2.12 -24.21
N THR A 83 0.09 -3.45 -24.29
CA THR A 83 0.97 -4.06 -25.28
C THR A 83 0.31 -3.82 -26.63
N SER A 84 0.40 -2.58 -27.10
CA SER A 84 0.28 -2.26 -28.52
C SER A 84 1.46 -2.91 -29.20
N HIS A 85 1.25 -4.12 -29.69
CA HIS A 85 2.05 -4.74 -30.73
C HIS A 85 1.31 -4.47 -32.04
N PRO A 86 1.64 -3.41 -32.79
CA PRO A 86 1.40 -3.41 -34.21
C PRO A 86 2.58 -4.09 -34.90
N GLU A 87 2.22 -4.88 -35.90
CA GLU A 87 3.01 -5.77 -36.76
C GLU A 87 4.29 -5.18 -37.38
#